data_AF-A0A060YXI8-F1
#
_entry.id   AF-A0A060YXI8-F1
#
_cell.length_a   1.000
_cell.length_b   1.000
_cell.length_c   1.000
_cell.angle_alpha   90.00
_cell.angle_beta   90.00
_cell.angle_gamma   90.00
#
_symmetry.space_group_name_H-M   'P 1'
#
loop_
_entity.id
_entity.type
_entity.pdbx_description
1 polymer ?
#
loop_
_entity_poly.entity_id
_entity_poly.type
_entity_poly.pdbx_seq_one_letter_code
_entity_poly.pdbx_strand_id
1 'polypeptide(L)'
;LPFCTQCFQVPTDPEVAKHAALFHHVSLVMLPWLLPGSEYLAHELMATMVFNKDFIPEGQIGGPEAAEMSELRVQERSSPPLQTLGPLLREACVQLPSVRGCYLSHLAHMEPSVLSSRDFHLGRTPWLNTQLLPELSGPFLPSDWPFLPLVSLYERAGAPDGGGLQVESLPAGAVQSVTHCLQWLLLLEVWREDALRVVLPVAKLARLACIFLCSSDLFMEMPVQRLTWALFRLLTRPSQLEALDLNSPPTGLASFNDLYSALVGQFEAVSFGDPLFGCVILLPLQRRFSVTMRLTLFGEHVGLLRSLGVTLEQLAVPMERFTSPPEDSLPLLRLYFRALVTGTLRLCWCPVLYVVALSHLNTFIFSQDAASQVQSTSQAQGVDQQVETARRSLLRKTHYLTDEVLRSHLLLFRLPQKDAELGFNTYDQLPPIRQRRLESVLGTQGTSDSKGE
;
A
#
# COMPACT_ATOMS: atom_id res chain seq x y z
N LEU A 1 25.13 -22.31 24.84
CA LEU A 1 25.16 -21.77 26.22
C LEU A 1 23.95 -20.86 26.38
N PRO A 2 23.18 -20.89 27.48
CA PRO A 2 22.02 -20.02 27.59
C PRO A 2 22.56 -18.59 27.69
N PHE A 3 22.34 -17.77 26.66
CA PHE A 3 22.55 -16.34 26.77
C PHE A 3 21.63 -15.87 27.89
N CYS A 4 22.23 -15.62 29.05
CA CYS A 4 21.53 -15.18 30.23
C CYS A 4 20.87 -13.85 29.87
N THR A 5 19.54 -13.86 29.79
CA THR A 5 18.66 -12.70 29.69
C THR A 5 18.67 -11.91 31.00
N GLN A 6 19.85 -11.61 31.54
CA GLN A 6 19.97 -10.59 32.56
C GLN A 6 19.61 -9.27 31.90
N CYS A 7 18.56 -8.64 32.42
CA CYS A 7 18.21 -7.26 32.10
C CYS A 7 19.45 -6.40 32.33
N PHE A 8 20.19 -6.09 31.26
CA PHE A 8 21.12 -4.97 31.25
C PHE A 8 20.26 -3.70 31.41
N GLN A 9 19.99 -3.34 32.66
CA GLN A 9 19.68 -1.95 33.00
C GLN A 9 20.97 -1.20 32.73
N VAL A 10 21.09 -0.58 31.56
CA VAL A 10 22.15 0.39 31.30
C VAL A 10 21.90 1.52 32.30
N PRO A 11 22.78 1.74 33.29
CA PRO A 11 22.65 2.89 34.17
C PRO A 11 22.87 4.11 33.29
N THR A 12 21.79 4.80 32.93
CA THR A 12 21.90 6.03 32.17
C THR A 12 22.34 7.12 33.15
N ASP A 13 23.60 7.51 33.04
CA ASP A 13 24.07 8.79 33.58
C ASP A 13 23.03 9.87 33.22
N PRO A 14 22.60 10.74 34.15
CA PRO A 14 21.62 11.78 33.86
C PRO A 14 21.98 12.67 32.66
N GLU A 15 23.27 12.83 32.34
CA GLU A 15 23.71 13.53 31.12
C GLU A 15 23.52 12.70 29.84
N VAL A 16 23.63 11.38 29.92
CA VAL A 16 23.34 10.44 28.83
C VAL A 16 21.83 10.35 28.58
N ALA A 17 21.02 10.38 29.64
CA ALA A 17 19.56 10.37 29.55
C ALA A 17 19.00 11.57 28.76
N LYS A 18 19.64 12.74 28.84
CA LYS A 18 19.26 13.93 28.05
C LYS A 18 19.38 13.71 26.54
N HIS A 19 20.30 12.86 26.11
CA HIS A 19 20.61 12.60 24.70
C HIS A 19 20.09 11.24 24.23
N ALA A 20 19.23 10.58 25.01
CA ALA A 20 18.82 9.20 24.77
C ALA A 20 18.15 9.01 23.39
N ALA A 21 17.28 9.95 22.97
CA ALA A 21 16.65 9.91 21.66
C ALA A 21 17.66 10.05 20.50
N LEU A 22 18.71 10.86 20.69
CA LEU A 22 19.78 11.02 19.70
C LEU A 22 20.62 9.74 19.60
N PHE A 23 21.01 9.15 20.73
CA PHE A 23 21.72 7.87 20.72
C PHE A 23 20.91 6.78 20.03
N HIS A 24 19.60 6.69 20.33
CA HIS A 24 18.70 5.77 19.64
C HIS A 24 18.71 5.98 18.12
N HIS A 25 18.54 7.22 17.68
CA HIS A 25 18.52 7.55 16.25
C HIS A 25 19.84 7.18 15.56
N VAL A 26 20.97 7.52 16.18
CA VAL A 26 22.31 7.16 15.66
C VAL A 26 22.48 5.65 15.59
N SER A 27 22.04 4.89 16.60
CA SER A 27 22.08 3.43 16.57
C SER A 27 21.28 2.86 15.39
N LEU A 28 20.06 3.35 15.16
CA LEU A 28 19.21 2.91 14.04
C LEU A 28 19.85 3.20 12.69
N VAL A 29 20.41 4.41 12.53
CA VAL A 29 21.06 4.84 11.29
C VAL A 29 22.35 4.08 11.08
N MET A 30 23.14 3.76 12.11
CA MET A 30 24.43 3.08 11.97
C MET A 30 24.31 1.59 11.62
N LEU A 31 23.30 0.89 12.15
CA LEU A 31 23.13 -0.55 11.98
C LEU A 31 23.28 -1.04 10.52
N PRO A 32 22.56 -0.48 9.52
CA PRO A 32 22.66 -0.93 8.13
C PRO A 32 23.96 -0.49 7.41
N TRP A 33 24.90 0.18 8.10
CA TRP A 33 26.20 0.58 7.55
C TRP A 33 27.37 -0.16 8.19
N LEU A 34 27.13 -1.01 9.19
CA LEU A 34 28.17 -1.82 9.80
C LEU A 34 28.65 -2.88 8.80
N LEU A 35 29.96 -2.82 8.53
CA LEU A 35 30.64 -3.72 7.61
C LEU A 35 30.95 -5.08 8.26
N PRO A 36 31.26 -6.12 7.45
CA PRO A 36 31.64 -7.43 7.96
C PRO A 36 32.83 -7.32 8.92
N GLY A 37 32.78 -8.05 10.03
CA GLY A 37 33.71 -7.94 11.16
C GLY A 37 33.25 -7.00 12.28
N SER A 38 32.11 -6.32 12.12
CA SER A 38 31.47 -5.48 13.15
C SER A 38 30.20 -6.10 13.74
N GLU A 39 29.97 -7.40 13.56
CA GLU A 39 28.74 -8.08 13.96
C GLU A 39 28.49 -8.01 15.47
N TYR A 40 29.56 -8.08 16.27
CA TYR A 40 29.50 -7.85 17.71
C TYR A 40 28.92 -6.48 18.07
N LEU A 41 29.34 -5.41 17.38
CA LEU A 41 28.81 -4.07 17.62
C LEU A 41 27.34 -3.96 17.22
N ALA A 42 26.96 -4.57 16.09
CA ALA A 42 25.57 -4.63 15.67
C ALA A 42 24.70 -5.34 16.72
N HIS A 43 25.17 -6.51 17.19
CA HIS A 43 24.50 -7.28 18.23
C HIS A 43 24.35 -6.47 19.53
N GLU A 44 25.41 -5.79 19.99
CA GLU A 44 25.36 -4.96 21.19
C GLU A 44 24.36 -3.79 21.04
N LEU A 45 24.34 -3.09 19.90
CA LEU A 45 23.38 -2.03 19.63
C LEU A 45 21.93 -2.54 19.70
N MET A 46 21.65 -3.68 19.06
CA MET A 46 20.31 -4.29 19.10
C MET A 46 19.93 -4.77 20.50
N ALA A 47 20.87 -5.38 21.24
CA ALA A 47 20.60 -5.93 22.56
C ALA A 47 20.37 -4.84 23.63
N THR A 48 21.05 -3.68 23.51
CA THR A 48 21.15 -2.68 24.58
C THR A 48 20.47 -1.34 24.29
N MET A 49 20.42 -0.88 23.04
CA MET A 49 19.96 0.47 22.67
C MET A 49 18.68 0.45 21.82
N VAL A 50 18.66 -0.28 20.71
CA VAL A 50 17.63 -0.19 19.65
C VAL A 50 16.22 -0.53 20.17
N PHE A 51 16.09 -1.56 20.99
CA PHE A 51 14.79 -1.97 21.53
C PHE A 51 14.63 -1.59 23.00
N ASN A 52 15.44 -0.64 23.49
CA ASN A 52 15.42 -0.25 24.88
C ASN A 52 14.53 0.99 25.07
N LYS A 53 13.48 0.82 25.89
CA LYS A 53 12.52 1.88 26.22
C LYS A 53 13.17 3.14 26.81
N ASP A 54 14.30 3.00 27.52
CA ASP A 54 14.96 4.13 28.17
C ASP A 54 15.55 5.11 27.15
N PHE A 55 15.75 4.66 25.90
CA PHE A 55 16.22 5.45 24.76
C PHE A 55 15.09 5.98 23.87
N ILE A 56 13.83 5.73 24.26
CA ILE A 56 12.62 6.18 23.57
C ILE A 56 11.78 7.01 24.56
N PRO A 57 12.20 8.25 24.88
CA PRO A 57 11.49 9.10 25.84
C PRO A 57 10.05 9.41 25.41
N GLU A 58 9.76 9.38 24.11
CA GLU A 58 8.42 9.55 23.55
C GLU A 58 7.48 8.38 23.91
N GLY A 59 8.03 7.22 24.27
CA GLY A 59 7.25 6.07 24.75
C GLY A 59 6.73 6.21 26.18
N GLN A 60 7.08 7.29 26.87
CA GLN A 60 6.61 7.56 28.23
C GLN A 60 5.19 8.16 28.23
N ILE A 61 4.67 8.41 29.44
CA ILE A 61 3.30 8.91 29.66
C ILE A 61 3.06 10.20 28.85
N GLY A 62 2.02 10.22 28.01
CA GLY A 62 1.62 11.39 27.23
C GLY A 62 2.10 11.39 25.78
N GLY A 63 3.14 10.62 25.44
CA GLY A 63 3.67 10.55 24.08
C GLY A 63 2.75 9.81 23.09
N PRO A 64 2.25 8.61 23.41
CA PRO A 64 1.24 7.92 22.60
C PRO A 64 -0.02 8.76 22.39
N GLU A 65 -0.49 9.46 23.42
CA GLU A 65 -1.65 10.36 23.35
C GLU A 65 -1.37 11.57 22.46
N ALA A 66 -0.17 12.15 22.56
CA ALA A 66 0.24 13.25 21.68
C ALA A 66 0.31 12.83 20.21
N ALA A 67 0.79 11.61 19.93
CA ALA A 67 0.83 11.06 18.58
C ALA A 67 -0.58 10.85 18.01
N GLU A 68 -1.50 10.34 18.83
CA GLU A 68 -2.92 10.20 18.46
C GLU A 68 -3.58 11.55 18.17
N MET A 69 -3.34 12.56 19.01
CA MET A 69 -3.84 13.92 18.79
C MET A 69 -3.29 14.55 17.51
N SER A 70 -2.03 14.26 17.15
CA SER A 70 -1.43 14.68 15.89
C SER A 70 -2.12 14.01 14.70
N GLU A 71 -2.42 12.72 14.80
CA GLU A 71 -3.11 11.97 13.74
C GLU A 71 -4.54 12.47 13.52
N LEU A 72 -5.29 12.73 14.58
CA LEU A 72 -6.66 13.26 14.52
C LEU A 72 -6.73 14.64 13.85
N ARG A 73 -5.65 15.45 13.91
CA ARG A 73 -5.56 16.73 13.20
C ARG A 73 -5.32 16.58 11.70
N VAL A 74 -4.65 15.49 11.30
CA VAL A 74 -4.39 15.17 9.88
C VAL A 74 -5.62 14.55 9.22
N GLN A 75 -6.46 13.84 9.99
CA GLN A 75 -7.72 13.33 9.50
C GLN A 75 -8.79 14.44 9.46
N GLU A 76 -9.05 15.00 8.27
CA GLU A 76 -10.27 15.77 8.03
C GLU A 76 -11.50 14.86 8.20
N ARG A 77 -12.11 14.84 9.41
CA ARG A 77 -13.49 14.43 9.81
C ARG A 77 -14.23 13.25 9.12
N SER A 78 -13.61 12.48 8.23
CA SER A 78 -14.33 11.69 7.20
C SER A 78 -13.97 10.20 7.16
N SER A 79 -13.27 9.67 8.17
CA SER A 79 -13.10 8.22 8.31
C SER A 79 -13.48 7.78 9.73
N PRO A 80 -14.23 6.67 9.90
CA PRO A 80 -14.56 6.17 11.22
C PRO A 80 -13.28 5.82 12.00
N PRO A 81 -13.26 5.97 13.34
CA PRO A 81 -12.11 5.67 14.17
C PRO A 81 -11.96 4.15 14.30
N LEU A 82 -11.50 3.51 13.24
CA LEU A 82 -11.43 2.05 13.19
C LEU A 82 -10.36 1.48 14.14
N GLN A 83 -9.44 2.32 14.64
CA GLN A 83 -8.62 2.13 15.84
C GLN A 83 -7.84 3.42 16.16
N THR A 84 -7.60 3.65 17.44
CA THR A 84 -6.82 4.77 17.98
C THR A 84 -5.33 4.43 17.99
N LEU A 85 -4.50 5.29 17.41
CA LEU A 85 -3.04 5.11 17.30
C LEU A 85 -2.35 4.99 18.68
N GLY A 86 -2.81 5.74 19.69
CA GLY A 86 -2.20 5.82 21.01
C GLY A 86 -2.12 4.47 21.74
N PRO A 87 -3.23 3.71 21.89
CA PRO A 87 -3.19 2.38 22.48
C PRO A 87 -2.24 1.39 21.79
N LEU A 88 -2.15 1.41 20.45
CA LEU A 88 -1.24 0.54 19.70
C LEU A 88 0.23 0.89 19.99
N LEU A 89 0.55 2.18 20.06
CA LEU A 89 1.89 2.65 20.43
C LEU A 89 2.24 2.26 21.87
N ARG A 90 1.29 2.41 22.81
CA ARG A 90 1.50 2.01 24.21
C ARG A 90 1.78 0.51 24.34
N GLU A 91 1.01 -0.31 23.62
CA GLU A 91 1.23 -1.76 23.57
C GLU A 91 2.60 -2.10 22.97
N ALA A 92 2.98 -1.46 21.87
CA ALA A 92 4.29 -1.63 21.24
C ALA A 92 5.44 -1.28 22.19
N CYS A 93 5.33 -0.20 22.96
CA CYS A 93 6.32 0.17 23.98
C CYS A 93 6.45 -0.89 25.09
N VAL A 94 5.33 -1.47 25.54
CA VAL A 94 5.34 -2.56 26.54
C VAL A 94 6.00 -3.82 25.98
N GLN A 95 5.79 -4.11 24.70
CA GLN A 95 6.32 -5.30 24.03
C GLN A 95 7.77 -5.17 23.53
N LEU A 96 8.45 -4.04 23.72
CA LEU A 96 9.85 -3.84 23.29
C LEU A 96 10.81 -4.98 23.69
N PRO A 97 10.76 -5.58 24.89
CA PRO A 97 11.59 -6.74 25.23
C PRO A 97 11.31 -7.97 24.36
N SER A 98 10.03 -8.20 24.01
CA SER A 98 9.59 -9.29 23.14
C SER A 98 9.99 -9.03 21.69
N VAL A 99 9.86 -7.77 21.23
CA VAL A 99 10.37 -7.30 19.92
C VAL A 99 11.87 -7.55 19.82
N ARG A 100 12.64 -7.17 20.85
CA ARG A 100 14.09 -7.45 20.90
C ARG A 100 14.38 -8.94 20.73
N GLY A 101 13.71 -9.80 21.51
CA GLY A 101 13.87 -11.24 21.42
C GLY A 101 13.56 -11.78 20.02
N CYS A 102 12.50 -11.26 19.39
CA CYS A 102 12.12 -11.58 18.03
C CYS A 102 13.26 -11.27 17.04
N TYR A 103 13.76 -10.03 17.00
CA TYR A 103 14.82 -9.63 16.06
C TYR A 103 16.13 -10.38 16.29
N LEU A 104 16.55 -10.55 17.55
CA LEU A 104 17.76 -11.33 17.87
C LEU A 104 17.61 -12.80 17.45
N SER A 105 16.40 -13.37 17.52
CA SER A 105 16.17 -14.75 17.06
C SER A 105 16.30 -14.90 15.54
N HIS A 106 15.87 -13.91 14.76
CA HIS A 106 16.06 -13.89 13.30
C HIS A 106 17.55 -13.82 12.92
N LEU A 107 18.37 -13.18 13.77
CA LEU A 107 19.81 -13.02 13.58
C LEU A 107 20.65 -14.07 14.30
N ALA A 108 20.04 -15.08 14.93
CA ALA A 108 20.75 -16.10 15.71
C ALA A 108 21.74 -16.92 14.86
N HIS A 109 21.46 -17.09 13.56
CA HIS A 109 22.34 -17.77 12.62
C HIS A 109 23.72 -17.11 12.49
N MET A 110 23.87 -15.85 12.90
CA MET A 110 25.14 -15.12 12.88
C MET A 110 26.00 -15.31 14.14
N GLU A 111 25.57 -16.09 15.13
CA GLU A 111 26.29 -16.26 16.40
C GLU A 111 27.80 -16.51 16.20
N PRO A 112 28.27 -17.34 15.26
CA PRO A 112 29.70 -17.53 15.02
C PRO A 112 30.43 -16.24 14.61
N SER A 113 29.83 -15.43 13.73
CA SER A 113 30.39 -14.15 13.27
C SER A 113 30.41 -13.11 14.39
N VAL A 114 29.38 -13.10 15.25
CA VAL A 114 29.33 -12.25 16.44
C VAL A 114 30.44 -12.60 17.43
N LEU A 115 30.68 -13.90 17.66
CA LEU A 115 31.76 -14.35 18.56
C LEU A 115 33.15 -14.00 18.00
N SER A 116 33.37 -14.25 16.71
CA SER A 116 34.63 -13.94 16.02
C SER A 116 34.95 -12.44 16.06
N SER A 117 34.00 -11.59 15.66
CA SER A 117 34.16 -10.13 15.68
C SER A 117 34.31 -9.56 17.09
N ARG A 118 33.67 -10.16 18.10
CA ARG A 118 33.88 -9.79 19.51
C ARG A 118 35.31 -10.03 19.94
N ASP A 119 35.84 -11.22 19.66
CA ASP A 119 37.18 -11.58 20.09
C ASP A 119 38.23 -10.73 19.36
N PHE A 120 37.96 -10.33 18.11
CA PHE A 120 38.75 -9.33 17.38
C PHE A 120 38.67 -7.94 18.04
N HIS A 121 37.46 -7.44 18.29
CA HIS A 121 37.21 -6.12 18.88
C HIS A 121 37.82 -5.96 20.29
N LEU A 122 37.78 -7.03 21.10
CA LEU A 122 38.33 -7.05 22.45
C LEU A 122 39.82 -7.44 22.50
N GLY A 123 40.47 -7.67 21.35
CA GLY A 123 41.89 -8.01 21.28
C GLY A 123 42.26 -9.37 21.90
N ARG A 124 41.34 -10.35 21.88
CA ARG A 124 41.52 -11.68 22.48
C ARG A 124 42.31 -12.61 21.56
N THR A 125 43.60 -12.31 21.40
CA THR A 125 44.50 -12.97 20.43
C THR A 125 44.53 -14.51 20.41
N PRO A 126 44.36 -15.26 21.52
CA PRO A 126 44.38 -16.74 21.47
C PRO A 126 43.17 -17.35 20.76
N TRP A 127 42.11 -16.58 20.53
CA TRP A 127 40.83 -17.02 19.97
C TRP A 127 40.65 -16.58 18.51
N LEU A 128 41.66 -15.93 17.93
CA LEU A 128 41.63 -15.43 16.55
C LEU A 128 42.18 -16.48 15.59
N ASN A 129 41.39 -16.84 14.58
CA ASN A 129 41.81 -17.73 13.51
C ASN A 129 42.64 -17.01 12.42
N THR A 130 42.50 -15.68 12.31
CA THR A 130 43.20 -14.83 11.33
C THR A 130 43.24 -13.37 11.80
N GLN A 131 44.22 -12.60 11.31
CA GLN A 131 44.29 -11.14 11.48
C GLN A 131 43.91 -10.38 10.20
N LEU A 132 43.51 -11.09 9.15
CA LEU A 132 43.03 -10.47 7.92
C LEU A 132 41.63 -9.90 8.14
N LEU A 133 41.37 -8.74 7.53
CA LEU A 133 40.03 -8.18 7.50
C LEU A 133 39.10 -9.10 6.70
N PRO A 134 37.82 -9.22 7.09
CA PRO A 134 36.83 -9.96 6.31
C PRO A 134 36.66 -9.37 4.90
N GLU A 135 36.18 -10.21 3.98
CA GLU A 135 35.84 -9.75 2.64
C GLU A 135 34.72 -8.70 2.70
N LEU A 136 34.86 -7.63 1.93
CA LEU A 136 33.88 -6.54 1.87
C LEU A 136 32.69 -6.94 0.99
N SER A 137 31.77 -7.72 1.57
CA SER A 137 30.54 -8.18 0.90
C SER A 137 29.36 -7.19 0.99
N GLY A 138 29.58 -5.99 1.51
CA GLY A 138 28.52 -5.01 1.83
C GLY A 138 28.11 -5.05 3.31
N PRO A 139 27.17 -4.19 3.74
CA PRO A 139 26.74 -4.15 5.13
C PRO A 139 26.10 -5.46 5.55
N PHE A 140 26.26 -5.82 6.82
CA PHE A 140 25.73 -7.07 7.34
C PHE A 140 24.18 -7.09 7.35
N LEU A 141 23.54 -5.96 7.68
CA LEU A 141 22.08 -5.81 7.64
C LEU A 141 21.63 -5.06 6.38
N PRO A 142 20.50 -5.46 5.77
CA PRO A 142 19.92 -4.67 4.69
C PRO A 142 19.41 -3.32 5.21
N SER A 143 19.27 -2.33 4.32
CA SER A 143 18.74 -1.01 4.68
C SER A 143 17.31 -1.05 5.21
N ASP A 144 16.55 -2.08 4.84
CA ASP A 144 15.18 -2.35 5.29
C ASP A 144 15.10 -3.45 6.35
N TRP A 145 16.16 -3.65 7.12
CA TRP A 145 16.19 -4.59 8.26
C TRP A 145 15.00 -4.47 9.23
N PRO A 146 14.33 -3.30 9.45
CA PRO A 146 13.13 -3.25 10.28
C PRO A 146 11.94 -4.05 9.71
N PHE A 147 12.04 -4.55 8.48
CA PHE A 147 11.05 -5.44 7.86
C PHE A 147 11.52 -6.90 7.86
N LEU A 148 12.70 -7.22 8.41
CA LEU A 148 13.34 -8.54 8.33
C LEU A 148 12.38 -9.68 8.73
N PRO A 149 11.65 -9.64 9.87
CA PRO A 149 10.74 -10.73 10.21
C PRO A 149 9.63 -10.99 9.18
N LEU A 150 9.17 -9.95 8.48
CA LEU A 150 8.15 -10.07 7.42
C LEU A 150 8.75 -10.67 6.15
N VAL A 151 9.92 -10.17 5.76
CA VAL A 151 10.65 -10.61 4.56
C VAL A 151 11.04 -12.08 4.70
N SER A 152 11.65 -12.45 5.83
CA SER A 152 12.06 -13.82 6.09
C SER A 152 10.86 -14.77 6.15
N LEU A 153 9.69 -14.32 6.62
CA LEU A 153 8.48 -15.13 6.56
C LEU A 153 8.04 -15.37 5.12
N TYR A 154 8.04 -14.32 4.29
CA TYR A 154 7.69 -14.41 2.88
C TYR A 154 8.65 -15.30 2.08
N GLU A 155 9.95 -15.15 2.27
CA GLU A 155 10.97 -15.98 1.63
C GLU A 155 10.82 -17.46 2.01
N ARG A 156 10.50 -17.75 3.28
CA ARG A 156 10.23 -19.11 3.74
C ARG A 156 8.93 -19.67 3.18
N ALA A 157 7.92 -18.83 2.98
CA ALA A 157 6.66 -19.22 2.35
C ALA A 157 6.82 -19.47 0.83
N GLY A 158 7.79 -18.81 0.18
CA GLY A 158 8.07 -18.90 -1.25
C GLY A 158 9.24 -19.81 -1.66
N ALA A 159 9.89 -20.53 -0.74
CA ALA A 159 11.07 -21.34 -1.04
C ALA A 159 10.78 -22.56 -1.95
N PRO A 160 11.73 -22.96 -2.81
CA PRO A 160 11.47 -23.63 -4.09
C PRO A 160 11.56 -25.15 -4.05
N ASP A 161 10.93 -25.82 -3.08
CA ASP A 161 10.54 -27.23 -3.25
C ASP A 161 9.20 -27.34 -4.02
N GLY A 162 9.16 -26.66 -5.17
CA GLY A 162 8.41 -27.08 -6.35
C GLY A 162 6.88 -27.05 -6.29
N GLY A 163 6.31 -25.86 -6.50
CA GLY A 163 5.03 -25.71 -7.19
C GLY A 163 3.79 -25.77 -6.31
N GLY A 164 3.14 -24.62 -6.11
CA GLY A 164 1.71 -24.54 -5.78
C GLY A 164 1.25 -25.25 -4.49
N LEU A 165 2.16 -25.76 -3.66
CA LEU A 165 1.83 -26.27 -2.35
C LEU A 165 1.93 -25.11 -1.39
N GLN A 166 0.76 -24.50 -1.20
CA GLN A 166 0.42 -23.72 -0.02
C GLN A 166 1.11 -24.38 1.18
N VAL A 167 1.98 -23.65 1.87
CA VAL A 167 2.39 -24.07 3.21
C VAL A 167 1.07 -24.14 4.00
N GLU A 168 0.55 -25.36 4.23
CA GLU A 168 -0.78 -25.58 4.83
C GLU A 168 -0.89 -24.95 6.23
N SER A 169 0.24 -24.62 6.87
CA SER A 169 0.27 -23.94 8.16
C SER A 169 1.50 -23.06 8.33
N LEU A 170 1.29 -21.81 8.73
CA LEU A 170 2.36 -20.89 9.11
C LEU A 170 3.27 -21.53 10.19
N PRO A 171 4.60 -21.24 10.17
CA PRO A 171 5.49 -21.68 11.24
C PRO A 171 4.96 -21.27 12.62
N ALA A 172 5.18 -22.12 13.63
CA ALA A 172 4.82 -21.80 15.00
C ALA A 172 5.46 -20.46 15.42
N GLY A 173 4.64 -19.54 15.93
CA GLY A 173 5.08 -18.19 16.33
C GLY A 173 5.15 -17.16 15.20
N ALA A 174 4.78 -17.49 13.95
CA ALA A 174 4.78 -16.52 12.84
C ALA A 174 3.90 -15.29 13.12
N VAL A 175 2.68 -15.49 13.63
CA VAL A 175 1.75 -14.38 13.99
C VAL A 175 2.39 -13.46 15.03
N GLN A 176 3.06 -14.02 16.04
CA GLN A 176 3.74 -13.23 17.08
C GLN A 176 4.96 -12.48 16.49
N SER A 177 5.77 -13.16 15.68
CA SER A 177 6.92 -12.54 14.99
C SER A 177 6.48 -11.37 14.11
N VAL A 178 5.41 -11.54 13.34
CA VAL A 178 4.81 -10.49 12.50
C VAL A 178 4.25 -9.37 13.37
N THR A 179 3.53 -9.68 14.44
CA THR A 179 2.99 -8.68 15.38
C THR A 179 4.11 -7.81 15.95
N HIS A 180 5.20 -8.42 16.44
CA HIS A 180 6.36 -7.69 16.96
C HIS A 180 7.04 -6.84 15.87
N CYS A 181 7.12 -7.35 14.64
CA CYS A 181 7.63 -6.58 13.50
C CYS A 181 6.78 -5.33 13.25
N LEU A 182 5.47 -5.47 13.18
CA LEU A 182 4.56 -4.35 12.93
C LEU A 182 4.52 -3.35 14.09
N GLN A 183 4.62 -3.82 15.34
CA GLN A 183 4.78 -2.95 16.52
C GLN A 183 6.05 -2.11 16.41
N TRP A 184 7.16 -2.73 16.00
CA TRP A 184 8.42 -2.03 15.80
C TRP A 184 8.33 -0.99 14.68
N LEU A 185 7.79 -1.39 13.53
CA LEU A 185 7.56 -0.49 12.40
C LEU A 185 6.67 0.69 12.80
N LEU A 186 5.62 0.46 13.60
CA LEU A 186 4.73 1.52 14.07
C LEU A 186 5.48 2.56 14.90
N LEU A 187 6.32 2.12 15.83
CA LEU A 187 7.15 3.02 16.64
C LEU A 187 8.11 3.82 15.78
N LEU A 188 8.75 3.17 14.79
CA LEU A 188 9.68 3.84 13.90
C LEU A 188 8.99 4.85 12.98
N GLU A 189 7.87 4.51 12.36
CA GLU A 189 7.14 5.44 11.47
C GLU A 189 6.59 6.65 12.22
N VAL A 190 6.30 6.53 13.52
CA VAL A 190 5.74 7.62 14.32
C VAL A 190 6.82 8.50 14.97
N TRP A 191 7.88 7.91 15.52
CA TRP A 191 8.88 8.65 16.30
C TRP A 191 10.27 8.71 15.65
N ARG A 192 10.56 7.90 14.64
CA ARG A 192 11.88 7.81 14.00
C ARG A 192 11.76 7.72 12.47
N GLU A 193 10.85 8.49 11.86
CA GLU A 193 10.60 8.51 10.41
C GLU A 193 11.89 8.70 9.60
N ASP A 194 12.79 9.57 10.09
CA ASP A 194 14.09 9.83 9.46
C ASP A 194 14.98 8.60 9.34
N ALA A 195 14.93 7.68 10.32
CA ALA A 195 15.72 6.44 10.27
C ALA A 195 15.19 5.49 9.18
N LEU A 196 13.90 5.58 8.83
CA LEU A 196 13.27 4.81 7.77
C LEU A 196 13.31 5.51 6.41
N ARG A 197 13.85 6.73 6.31
CA ARG A 197 13.89 7.51 5.08
C ARG A 197 14.70 6.84 3.97
N VAL A 198 15.66 5.99 4.33
CA VAL A 198 16.45 5.19 3.39
C VAL A 198 15.57 4.15 2.66
N VAL A 199 14.46 3.73 3.29
CA VAL A 199 13.50 2.78 2.71
C VAL A 199 12.41 3.55 1.97
N LEU A 200 12.39 3.46 0.64
CA LEU A 200 11.42 4.15 -0.20
C LEU A 200 9.98 3.74 0.12
N PRO A 201 8.97 4.63 -0.02
CA PRO A 201 7.57 4.31 0.26
C PRO A 201 7.05 3.09 -0.51
N VAL A 202 7.46 2.91 -1.77
CA VAL A 202 7.11 1.72 -2.58
C VAL A 202 7.69 0.43 -2.00
N ALA A 203 8.90 0.49 -1.43
CA ALA A 203 9.50 -0.66 -0.76
C ALA A 203 8.75 -0.98 0.54
N LYS A 204 8.40 0.04 1.35
CA LYS A 204 7.57 -0.15 2.54
C LYS A 204 6.23 -0.82 2.20
N LEU A 205 5.55 -0.33 1.15
CA LEU A 205 4.31 -0.94 0.66
C LEU A 205 4.52 -2.40 0.22
N ALA A 206 5.59 -2.68 -0.53
CA ALA A 206 5.92 -4.04 -0.97
C ALA A 206 6.23 -4.99 0.21
N ARG A 207 6.89 -4.50 1.27
CA ARG A 207 7.16 -5.32 2.47
C ARG A 207 5.92 -5.54 3.32
N LEU A 208 4.99 -4.58 3.39
CA LEU A 208 3.68 -4.81 4.00
C LEU A 208 2.81 -5.76 3.17
N ALA A 209 2.94 -5.75 1.84
CA ALA A 209 2.23 -6.67 0.96
C ALA A 209 2.52 -8.15 1.29
N CYS A 210 3.71 -8.46 1.84
CA CYS A 210 4.06 -9.79 2.32
C CYS A 210 3.03 -10.36 3.31
N ILE A 211 2.37 -9.52 4.13
CA ILE A 211 1.36 -9.97 5.10
C ILE A 211 0.21 -10.71 4.41
N PHE A 212 -0.20 -10.24 3.23
CA PHE A 212 -1.27 -10.84 2.45
C PHE A 212 -0.79 -12.03 1.62
N LEU A 213 0.49 -12.05 1.23
CA LEU A 213 1.05 -13.07 0.35
C LEU A 213 1.64 -14.29 1.10
N CYS A 214 1.93 -14.18 2.40
CA CYS A 214 2.55 -15.27 3.17
C CYS A 214 1.60 -16.42 3.51
N SER A 215 0.29 -16.17 3.61
CA SER A 215 -0.71 -17.17 4.02
C SER A 215 -2.13 -16.68 3.72
N SER A 216 -3.12 -17.56 3.91
CA SER A 216 -4.54 -17.26 3.72
C SER A 216 -5.21 -16.50 4.87
N ASP A 217 -4.62 -16.49 6.06
CA ASP A 217 -5.26 -16.03 7.30
C ASP A 217 -4.44 -15.06 8.15
N LEU A 218 -3.13 -14.89 7.90
CA LEU A 218 -2.28 -13.98 8.70
C LEU A 218 -2.83 -12.55 8.80
N PHE A 219 -3.41 -12.02 7.72
CA PHE A 219 -4.00 -10.67 7.72
C PHE A 219 -5.33 -10.58 8.49
N MET A 220 -5.98 -11.72 8.76
CA MET A 220 -7.21 -11.82 9.56
C MET A 220 -6.91 -11.86 11.06
N GLU A 221 -5.68 -12.21 11.45
CA GLU A 221 -5.27 -12.20 12.86
C GLU A 221 -5.38 -10.80 13.44
N MET A 222 -6.26 -10.63 14.43
CA MET A 222 -6.59 -9.32 15.02
C MET A 222 -5.37 -8.44 15.33
N PRO A 223 -4.30 -8.90 16.03
CA PRO A 223 -3.14 -8.04 16.28
C PRO A 223 -2.46 -7.57 14.99
N VAL A 224 -2.34 -8.44 13.99
CA VAL A 224 -1.74 -8.14 12.69
C VAL A 224 -2.62 -7.15 11.91
N GLN A 225 -3.92 -7.41 11.84
CA GLN A 225 -4.89 -6.57 11.14
C GLN A 225 -4.86 -5.14 11.68
N ARG A 226 -4.85 -4.97 13.02
CA ARG A 226 -4.87 -3.66 13.66
C ARG A 226 -3.62 -2.83 13.37
N LEU A 227 -2.45 -3.44 13.51
CA LEU A 227 -1.18 -2.76 13.26
C LEU A 227 -0.99 -2.46 11.77
N THR A 228 -1.44 -3.36 10.90
CA THR A 228 -1.38 -3.15 9.44
C THR A 228 -2.29 -2.01 9.01
N TRP A 229 -3.49 -1.88 9.58
CA TRP A 229 -4.34 -0.70 9.38
C TRP A 229 -3.63 0.59 9.78
N ALA A 230 -3.01 0.62 10.95
CA ALA A 230 -2.28 1.79 11.42
C ALA A 230 -1.14 2.16 10.46
N LEU A 231 -0.29 1.20 10.09
CA LEU A 231 0.82 1.41 9.16
C LEU A 231 0.36 1.82 7.76
N PHE A 232 -0.70 1.20 7.24
CA PHE A 232 -1.29 1.55 5.96
C PHE A 232 -1.77 3.00 5.95
N ARG A 233 -2.44 3.45 7.02
CA ARG A 233 -2.85 4.86 7.16
C ARG A 233 -1.65 5.81 7.15
N LEU A 234 -0.56 5.47 7.84
CA LEU A 234 0.68 6.26 7.84
C LEU A 234 1.26 6.39 6.42
N LEU A 235 1.29 5.29 5.64
CA LEU A 235 1.76 5.30 4.25
C LEU A 235 0.84 6.07 3.29
N THR A 236 -0.45 6.15 3.60
CA THR A 236 -1.42 6.90 2.78
C THR A 236 -1.59 8.37 3.18
N ARG A 237 -0.82 8.88 4.17
CA ARG A 237 -0.80 10.31 4.51
C ARG A 237 -0.41 11.15 3.28
N PRO A 238 -0.92 12.39 3.13
CA PRO A 238 -0.68 13.18 1.93
C PRO A 238 0.81 13.27 1.51
N SER A 239 1.73 13.53 2.45
CA SER A 239 3.17 13.60 2.16
C SER A 239 3.76 12.28 1.65
N GLN A 240 3.47 11.17 2.34
CA GLN A 240 3.95 9.83 2.00
C GLN A 240 3.32 9.32 0.71
N LEU A 241 2.03 9.61 0.53
CA LEU A 241 1.28 9.28 -0.66
C LEU A 241 1.85 10.01 -1.88
N GLU A 242 2.23 11.28 -1.78
CA GLU A 242 2.87 12.00 -2.90
C GLU A 242 4.26 11.45 -3.24
N ALA A 243 5.02 10.98 -2.24
CA ALA A 243 6.33 10.37 -2.46
C ALA A 243 6.26 8.91 -2.99
N LEU A 244 5.07 8.30 -3.03
CA LEU A 244 4.88 6.94 -3.53
C LEU A 244 4.97 6.89 -5.06
N ASP A 245 6.04 6.28 -5.58
CA ASP A 245 6.23 5.97 -6.99
C ASP A 245 6.22 4.46 -7.24
N LEU A 246 5.20 3.97 -7.95
CA LEU A 246 5.06 2.55 -8.31
C LEU A 246 5.76 2.19 -9.63
N ASN A 247 6.32 3.16 -10.35
CA ASN A 247 7.06 2.91 -11.59
C ASN A 247 8.52 2.51 -11.31
N SER A 248 9.06 2.90 -10.15
CA SER A 248 10.36 2.42 -9.67
C SER A 248 10.21 1.06 -8.99
N PRO A 249 10.89 -0.01 -9.46
CA PRO A 249 10.83 -1.30 -8.78
C PRO A 249 11.53 -1.20 -7.42
N PRO A 250 10.90 -1.66 -6.33
CA PRO A 250 11.58 -1.75 -5.04
C PRO A 250 12.65 -2.85 -5.08
N THR A 251 13.69 -2.70 -4.27
CA THR A 251 14.78 -3.68 -4.19
C THR A 251 14.25 -5.08 -3.88
N GLY A 252 14.63 -6.06 -4.71
CA GLY A 252 14.19 -7.44 -4.60
C GLY A 252 12.97 -7.81 -5.45
N LEU A 253 12.35 -6.86 -6.15
CA LEU A 253 11.26 -7.11 -7.10
C LEU A 253 11.63 -6.68 -8.52
N ALA A 254 11.15 -7.44 -9.52
CA ALA A 254 11.35 -7.11 -10.94
C ALA A 254 10.49 -5.90 -11.36
N SER A 255 9.23 -5.86 -10.95
CA SER A 255 8.34 -4.73 -11.12
C SER A 255 7.25 -4.70 -10.05
N PHE A 256 6.66 -3.52 -9.81
CA PHE A 256 5.48 -3.44 -8.93
C PHE A 256 4.24 -4.08 -9.59
N ASN A 257 4.17 -4.15 -10.92
CA ASN A 257 3.05 -4.79 -11.62
C ASN A 257 2.99 -6.30 -11.30
N ASP A 258 4.14 -6.97 -11.22
CA ASP A 258 4.19 -8.40 -10.86
C ASP A 258 3.69 -8.64 -9.44
N LEU A 259 4.10 -7.78 -8.50
CA LEU A 259 3.60 -7.80 -7.13
C LEU A 259 2.08 -7.56 -7.09
N TYR A 260 1.60 -6.58 -7.87
CA TYR A 260 0.18 -6.27 -7.94
C TYR A 260 -0.64 -7.44 -8.49
N SER A 261 -0.18 -8.10 -9.55
CA SER A 261 -0.82 -9.31 -10.07
C SER A 261 -0.87 -10.44 -9.04
N ALA A 262 0.21 -10.64 -8.28
CA ALA A 262 0.23 -11.61 -7.18
C ALA A 262 -0.78 -11.26 -6.07
N LEU A 263 -0.86 -9.98 -5.69
CA LEU A 263 -1.84 -9.50 -4.70
C LEU A 263 -3.28 -9.68 -5.17
N VAL A 264 -3.58 -9.35 -6.43
CA VAL A 264 -4.91 -9.52 -7.03
C VAL A 264 -5.31 -11.00 -7.04
N GLY A 265 -4.42 -11.88 -7.49
CA GLY A 265 -4.66 -13.33 -7.47
C GLY A 265 -4.90 -13.87 -6.06
N GLN A 266 -4.08 -13.43 -5.10
CA GLN A 266 -4.25 -13.82 -3.70
C GLN A 266 -5.56 -13.27 -3.10
N PHE A 267 -5.94 -12.04 -3.43
CA PHE A 267 -7.21 -11.49 -2.99
C PHE A 267 -8.39 -12.30 -3.54
N GLU A 268 -8.34 -12.71 -4.81
CA GLU A 268 -9.37 -13.57 -5.40
C GLU A 268 -9.50 -14.90 -4.66
N ALA A 269 -8.36 -15.48 -4.27
CA ALA A 269 -8.30 -16.80 -3.66
C ALA A 269 -8.77 -16.81 -2.19
N VAL A 270 -8.34 -15.83 -1.38
CA VAL A 270 -8.41 -15.94 0.09
C VAL A 270 -8.84 -14.67 0.82
N SER A 271 -9.22 -13.58 0.13
CA SER A 271 -9.52 -12.32 0.84
C SER A 271 -10.75 -12.36 1.73
N PHE A 272 -11.74 -13.22 1.41
CA PHE A 272 -13.09 -13.18 1.99
C PHE A 272 -13.75 -11.78 1.97
N GLY A 273 -13.32 -10.90 1.06
CA GLY A 273 -13.77 -9.51 1.00
C GLY A 273 -13.27 -8.60 2.14
N ASP A 274 -12.13 -8.93 2.75
CA ASP A 274 -11.53 -8.12 3.82
C ASP A 274 -11.26 -6.67 3.37
N PRO A 275 -11.76 -5.66 4.13
CA PRO A 275 -11.61 -4.25 3.75
C PRO A 275 -10.18 -3.75 3.74
N LEU A 276 -9.29 -4.27 4.60
CA LEU A 276 -7.89 -3.84 4.64
C LEU A 276 -7.17 -4.30 3.38
N PHE A 277 -7.31 -5.58 3.04
CA PHE A 277 -6.76 -6.13 1.80
C PHE A 277 -7.36 -5.41 0.60
N GLY A 278 -8.67 -5.13 0.62
CA GLY A 278 -9.32 -4.35 -0.43
C GLY A 278 -8.73 -2.95 -0.59
N CYS A 279 -8.43 -2.24 0.49
CA CYS A 279 -7.75 -0.95 0.45
C CYS A 279 -6.35 -1.03 -0.18
N VAL A 280 -5.60 -2.11 0.09
CA VAL A 280 -4.30 -2.38 -0.52
C VAL A 280 -4.44 -2.65 -2.02
N ILE A 281 -5.47 -3.38 -2.46
CA ILE A 281 -5.78 -3.58 -3.90
C ILE A 281 -6.17 -2.26 -4.58
N LEU A 282 -6.91 -1.39 -3.89
CA LEU A 282 -7.34 -0.12 -4.47
C LEU A 282 -6.19 0.89 -4.60
N LEU A 283 -5.22 0.91 -3.68
CA LEU A 283 -4.17 1.94 -3.63
C LEU A 283 -3.45 2.15 -5.00
N PRO A 284 -3.03 1.12 -5.75
CA PRO A 284 -2.35 1.27 -7.04
C PRO A 284 -3.25 1.71 -8.20
N LEU A 285 -4.58 1.75 -8.02
CA LEU A 285 -5.54 2.09 -9.08
C LEU A 285 -5.74 3.60 -9.27
N GLN A 286 -5.01 4.44 -8.53
CA GLN A 286 -5.01 5.88 -8.72
C GLN A 286 -4.56 6.26 -10.13
N ARG A 287 -5.06 7.40 -10.64
CA ARG A 287 -4.84 7.82 -12.03
C ARG A 287 -3.40 8.13 -12.39
N ARG A 288 -2.58 8.53 -11.42
CA ARG A 288 -1.16 8.82 -11.62
C ARG A 288 -0.30 7.57 -11.87
N PHE A 289 -0.81 6.38 -11.54
CA PHE A 289 -0.09 5.13 -11.74
C PHE A 289 -0.46 4.48 -13.06
N SER A 290 0.36 3.51 -13.47
CA SER A 290 0.21 2.79 -14.73
C SER A 290 -1.21 2.26 -14.92
N VAL A 291 -1.72 2.42 -16.15
CA VAL A 291 -3.03 1.88 -16.54
C VAL A 291 -3.06 0.35 -16.51
N THR A 292 -1.89 -0.31 -16.60
CA THR A 292 -1.76 -1.77 -16.59
C THR A 292 -2.48 -2.39 -15.39
N MET A 293 -2.31 -1.84 -14.18
CA MET A 293 -2.95 -2.37 -12.97
C MET A 293 -4.48 -2.32 -13.03
N ARG A 294 -5.04 -1.23 -13.60
CA ARG A 294 -6.48 -1.10 -13.82
C ARG A 294 -6.97 -2.04 -14.92
N LEU A 295 -6.19 -2.25 -15.98
CA LEU A 295 -6.48 -3.22 -17.03
C LEU A 295 -6.44 -4.66 -16.52
N THR A 296 -5.47 -5.02 -15.68
CA THR A 296 -5.41 -6.35 -15.02
C THR A 296 -6.68 -6.60 -14.22
N LEU A 297 -7.09 -5.65 -13.38
CA LEU A 297 -8.28 -5.82 -12.53
C LEU A 297 -9.59 -5.91 -13.34
N PHE A 298 -9.78 -5.04 -14.33
CA PHE A 298 -11.03 -5.03 -15.13
C PHE A 298 -11.04 -5.99 -16.31
N GLY A 299 -9.88 -6.40 -16.79
CA GLY A 299 -9.72 -7.27 -17.96
C GLY A 299 -9.58 -8.74 -17.59
N GLU A 300 -8.77 -9.04 -16.57
CA GLU A 300 -8.40 -10.41 -16.20
C GLU A 300 -9.13 -10.86 -14.93
N HIS A 301 -9.24 -9.99 -13.92
CA HIS A 301 -9.79 -10.33 -12.60
C HIS A 301 -11.13 -9.66 -12.28
N VAL A 302 -12.00 -9.49 -13.28
CA VAL A 302 -13.29 -8.77 -13.12
C VAL A 302 -14.22 -9.41 -12.08
N GLY A 303 -14.07 -10.72 -11.82
CA GLY A 303 -14.85 -11.44 -10.80
C GLY A 303 -14.61 -10.93 -9.37
N LEU A 304 -13.41 -10.39 -9.13
CA LEU A 304 -12.96 -9.84 -7.85
C LEU A 304 -13.76 -8.60 -7.41
N LEU A 305 -14.38 -7.89 -8.37
CA LEU A 305 -15.26 -6.76 -8.10
C LEU A 305 -16.46 -7.13 -7.21
N ARG A 306 -16.84 -8.40 -7.13
CA ARG A 306 -17.92 -8.84 -6.25
C ARG A 306 -17.52 -8.86 -4.76
N SER A 307 -16.24 -9.12 -4.47
CA SER A 307 -15.69 -9.20 -3.12
C SER A 307 -14.96 -7.92 -2.69
N LEU A 308 -14.68 -6.99 -3.61
CA LEU A 308 -14.00 -5.72 -3.31
C LEU A 308 -14.95 -4.66 -2.70
N GLY A 309 -15.52 -4.98 -1.54
CA GLY A 309 -16.57 -4.23 -0.84
C GLY A 309 -16.12 -3.01 -0.02
N VAL A 310 -14.93 -2.46 -0.26
CA VAL A 310 -14.41 -1.29 0.46
C VAL A 310 -15.37 -0.11 0.28
N THR A 311 -15.85 0.45 1.39
CA THR A 311 -16.74 1.61 1.36
C THR A 311 -15.97 2.91 1.15
N LEU A 312 -16.68 3.98 0.79
CA LEU A 312 -16.09 5.32 0.61
C LEU A 312 -15.51 5.91 1.90
N GLU A 313 -16.08 5.51 3.04
CA GLU A 313 -15.62 5.89 4.38
C GLU A 313 -14.34 5.14 4.77
N GLN A 314 -14.17 3.90 4.31
CA GLN A 314 -12.98 3.09 4.54
C GLN A 314 -11.81 3.45 3.61
N LEU A 315 -12.08 4.19 2.53
CA LEU A 315 -11.09 4.57 1.53
C LEU A 315 -10.07 5.57 2.10
N ALA A 316 -8.84 5.10 2.31
CA ALA A 316 -7.74 5.90 2.87
C ALA A 316 -7.20 6.98 1.91
N VAL A 317 -7.52 6.88 0.62
CA VAL A 317 -7.06 7.80 -0.42
C VAL A 317 -8.24 8.68 -0.90
N PRO A 318 -8.04 9.99 -1.11
CA PRO A 318 -9.10 10.85 -1.66
C PRO A 318 -9.63 10.34 -3.00
N MET A 319 -10.95 10.40 -3.20
CA MET A 319 -11.62 9.87 -4.40
C MET A 319 -11.10 10.54 -5.69
N GLU A 320 -10.69 11.79 -5.58
CA GLU A 320 -10.14 12.62 -6.65
C GLU A 320 -8.89 12.00 -7.26
N ARG A 321 -8.10 11.26 -6.48
CA ARG A 321 -6.90 10.55 -6.99
C ARG A 321 -7.25 9.40 -7.93
N PHE A 322 -8.49 8.89 -7.87
CA PHE A 322 -8.99 7.84 -8.75
C PHE A 322 -9.75 8.39 -9.96
N THR A 323 -10.31 9.59 -9.85
CA THR A 323 -11.15 10.19 -10.90
C THR A 323 -10.45 11.30 -11.70
N SER A 324 -9.32 11.83 -11.22
CA SER A 324 -8.55 12.89 -11.86
C SER A 324 -7.06 12.53 -12.03
N PRO A 325 -6.46 12.77 -13.21
CA PRO A 325 -7.09 13.25 -14.44
C PRO A 325 -8.10 12.23 -15.04
N PRO A 326 -8.99 12.65 -15.96
CA PRO A 326 -9.91 11.74 -16.64
C PRO A 326 -9.20 10.56 -17.32
N GLU A 327 -9.88 9.43 -17.43
CA GLU A 327 -9.36 8.24 -18.12
C GLU A 327 -9.13 8.51 -19.61
N ASP A 328 -7.94 8.14 -20.09
CA ASP A 328 -7.47 8.30 -21.47
C ASP A 328 -7.34 6.95 -22.20
N SER A 329 -7.32 5.82 -21.47
CA SER A 329 -7.29 4.49 -22.06
C SER A 329 -8.67 4.04 -22.57
N LEU A 330 -8.83 4.07 -23.90
CA LEU A 330 -10.04 3.59 -24.55
C LEU A 330 -10.37 2.12 -24.25
N PRO A 331 -9.40 1.17 -24.18
CA PRO A 331 -9.68 -0.20 -23.74
C PRO A 331 -10.29 -0.25 -22.34
N LEU A 332 -9.75 0.52 -21.39
CA LEU A 332 -10.24 0.53 -20.01
C LEU A 332 -11.65 1.14 -19.89
N LEU A 333 -11.93 2.23 -20.61
CA LEU A 333 -13.27 2.81 -20.70
C LEU A 333 -14.30 1.80 -21.22
N ARG A 334 -13.94 0.99 -22.22
CA ARG A 334 -14.81 -0.08 -22.73
C ARG A 334 -15.04 -1.17 -21.67
N LEU A 335 -14.03 -1.51 -20.87
CA LEU A 335 -14.16 -2.46 -19.77
C LEU A 335 -15.04 -1.92 -18.64
N TYR A 336 -14.88 -0.64 -18.26
CA TYR A 336 -15.77 0.03 -17.30
C TYR A 336 -17.22 -0.04 -17.76
N PHE A 337 -17.49 0.36 -19.01
CA PHE A 337 -18.84 0.33 -19.56
C PHE A 337 -19.41 -1.09 -19.59
N ARG A 338 -18.60 -2.06 -20.06
CA ARG A 338 -19.00 -3.48 -20.07
C ARG A 338 -19.35 -3.96 -18.67
N ALA A 339 -18.49 -3.72 -17.68
CA ALA A 339 -18.68 -4.21 -16.33
C ALA A 339 -19.96 -3.66 -15.67
N LEU A 340 -20.29 -2.39 -15.92
CA LEU A 340 -21.54 -1.79 -15.47
C LEU A 340 -22.76 -2.41 -16.16
N VAL A 341 -22.75 -2.51 -17.50
CA VAL A 341 -23.90 -3.01 -18.27
C VAL A 341 -24.15 -4.50 -18.07
N THR A 342 -23.10 -5.30 -17.87
CA THR A 342 -23.24 -6.73 -17.53
C THR A 342 -23.58 -6.94 -16.05
N GLY A 343 -23.59 -5.88 -15.24
CA GLY A 343 -23.85 -5.97 -13.80
C GLY A 343 -22.78 -6.75 -13.03
N THR A 344 -21.55 -6.82 -13.53
CA THR A 344 -20.40 -7.38 -12.77
C THR A 344 -19.86 -6.33 -11.81
N LEU A 345 -19.94 -5.05 -12.17
CA LEU A 345 -19.69 -3.92 -11.28
C LEU A 345 -21.02 -3.34 -10.79
N ARG A 346 -21.27 -3.42 -9.48
CA ARG A 346 -22.47 -2.89 -8.82
C ARG A 346 -22.09 -2.04 -7.63
N LEU A 347 -22.88 -1.00 -7.35
CA LEU A 347 -22.68 -0.12 -6.21
C LEU A 347 -22.64 -0.88 -4.88
N CYS A 348 -23.52 -1.88 -4.70
CA CYS A 348 -23.59 -2.67 -3.47
C CYS A 348 -22.42 -3.67 -3.27
N TRP A 349 -21.60 -3.91 -4.30
CA TRP A 349 -20.47 -4.86 -4.22
C TRP A 349 -19.12 -4.17 -4.26
N CYS A 350 -18.97 -3.13 -5.07
CA CYS A 350 -17.72 -2.37 -5.16
C CYS A 350 -18.03 -0.88 -5.35
N PRO A 351 -18.44 -0.20 -4.27
CA PRO A 351 -18.93 1.17 -4.37
C PRO A 351 -17.84 2.14 -4.86
N VAL A 352 -16.60 1.98 -4.40
CA VAL A 352 -15.48 2.83 -4.83
C VAL A 352 -15.29 2.77 -6.35
N LEU A 353 -15.10 1.57 -6.92
CA LEU A 353 -14.86 1.45 -8.36
C LEU A 353 -16.10 1.71 -9.20
N TYR A 354 -17.31 1.54 -8.64
CA TYR A 354 -18.55 1.96 -9.28
C TYR A 354 -18.54 3.48 -9.53
N VAL A 355 -18.23 4.28 -8.51
CA VAL A 355 -18.12 5.74 -8.64
C VAL A 355 -17.00 6.13 -9.61
N VAL A 356 -15.84 5.47 -9.54
CA VAL A 356 -14.71 5.74 -10.44
C VAL A 356 -15.08 5.47 -11.90
N ALA A 357 -15.69 4.32 -12.19
CA ALA A 357 -16.12 3.96 -13.54
C ALA A 357 -17.17 4.94 -14.09
N LEU A 358 -18.16 5.33 -13.28
CA LEU A 358 -19.16 6.33 -13.66
C LEU A 358 -18.53 7.69 -13.95
N SER A 359 -17.62 8.15 -13.09
CA SER A 359 -16.93 9.44 -13.26
C SER A 359 -16.16 9.49 -14.58
N HIS A 360 -15.39 8.44 -14.88
CA HIS A 360 -14.59 8.38 -16.10
C HIS A 360 -15.46 8.24 -17.35
N LEU A 361 -16.48 7.39 -17.33
CA LEU A 361 -17.40 7.25 -18.46
C LEU A 361 -18.19 8.53 -18.72
N ASN A 362 -18.74 9.15 -17.68
CA ASN A 362 -19.48 10.40 -17.81
C ASN A 362 -18.58 11.52 -18.38
N THR A 363 -17.36 11.64 -17.85
CA THR A 363 -16.39 12.61 -18.34
C THR A 363 -16.02 12.33 -19.80
N PHE A 364 -15.78 11.06 -20.16
CA PHE A 364 -15.43 10.68 -21.52
C PHE A 364 -16.56 10.92 -22.53
N ILE A 365 -17.79 10.49 -22.25
CA ILE A 365 -18.92 10.65 -23.20
C ILE A 365 -19.31 12.11 -23.39
N PHE A 366 -19.04 12.98 -22.41
CA PHE A 366 -19.34 14.40 -22.45
C PHE A 366 -18.12 15.32 -22.66
N SER A 367 -16.88 14.80 -22.74
CA SER A 367 -15.69 15.59 -23.06
C SER A 367 -15.78 16.13 -24.49
N GLN A 368 -15.92 17.43 -24.66
CA GLN A 368 -15.83 18.07 -25.97
C GLN A 368 -14.36 18.35 -26.22
N ASP A 369 -13.79 17.83 -27.31
CA ASP A 369 -12.41 18.15 -27.65
C ASP A 369 -12.36 19.64 -28.02
N ALA A 370 -11.71 20.45 -27.18
CA ALA A 370 -11.31 21.81 -27.54
C ALA A 370 -10.38 21.84 -28.78
N ALA A 371 -9.94 20.67 -29.25
CA ALA A 371 -9.10 20.45 -30.42
C ALA A 371 -9.83 20.49 -31.78
N SER A 372 -11.14 20.78 -31.83
CA SER A 372 -11.82 21.04 -33.12
C SER A 372 -11.40 22.35 -33.81
N GLN A 373 -10.46 23.12 -33.22
CA GLN A 373 -9.95 24.38 -33.79
C GLN A 373 -8.44 24.44 -34.07
N VAL A 374 -7.65 23.40 -33.76
CA VAL A 374 -6.22 23.41 -34.09
C VAL A 374 -5.91 22.25 -35.01
N GLN A 375 -5.67 22.59 -36.27
CA GLN A 375 -5.19 21.68 -37.30
C GLN A 375 -3.89 21.00 -36.84
N SER A 376 -3.93 19.69 -36.55
CA SER A 376 -2.71 18.90 -36.31
C SER A 376 -2.72 17.60 -37.12
N THR A 377 -1.71 17.49 -38.00
CA THR A 377 -1.00 16.30 -38.50
C THR A 377 -1.76 14.97 -38.73
N SER A 378 -1.59 14.41 -39.93
CA SER A 378 -2.31 13.24 -40.48
C SER A 378 -2.28 11.93 -39.67
N GLN A 379 -1.34 11.72 -38.76
CA GLN A 379 -1.34 10.54 -37.86
C GLN A 379 -2.20 10.73 -36.61
N ALA A 380 -2.37 11.96 -36.10
CA ALA A 380 -3.25 12.27 -34.97
C ALA A 380 -4.73 12.17 -35.37
N GLN A 381 -5.06 12.53 -36.62
CA GLN A 381 -6.41 12.44 -37.17
C GLN A 381 -7.05 11.04 -37.07
N GLY A 382 -6.28 9.96 -37.23
CA GLY A 382 -6.82 8.60 -37.15
C GLY A 382 -7.22 8.19 -35.73
N VAL A 383 -6.41 8.58 -34.74
CA VAL A 383 -6.64 8.28 -33.32
C VAL A 383 -7.81 9.12 -32.79
N ASP A 384 -7.85 10.40 -33.12
CA ASP A 384 -8.93 11.31 -32.71
C ASP A 384 -10.29 10.86 -33.27
N GLN A 385 -10.32 10.40 -34.53
CA GLN A 385 -11.52 9.86 -35.15
C GLN A 385 -12.00 8.57 -34.47
N GLN A 386 -11.08 7.68 -34.07
CA GLN A 386 -11.42 6.44 -33.36
C GLN A 386 -11.99 6.74 -31.97
N VAL A 387 -11.40 7.69 -31.24
CA VAL A 387 -11.85 8.14 -29.92
C VAL A 387 -13.24 8.76 -30.00
N GLU A 388 -13.47 9.70 -30.92
CA GLU A 388 -14.78 10.33 -31.08
C GLU A 388 -15.86 9.33 -31.55
N THR A 389 -15.51 8.40 -32.43
CA THR A 389 -16.43 7.32 -32.84
C THR A 389 -16.82 6.46 -31.65
N ALA A 390 -15.85 6.10 -30.79
CA ALA A 390 -16.13 5.34 -29.58
C ALA A 390 -16.97 6.13 -28.57
N ARG A 391 -16.71 7.43 -28.44
CA ARG A 391 -17.46 8.34 -27.57
C ARG A 391 -18.93 8.44 -27.98
N ARG A 392 -19.21 8.65 -29.27
CA ARG A 392 -20.57 8.62 -29.83
C ARG A 392 -21.23 7.26 -29.64
N SER A 393 -20.49 6.17 -29.86
CA SER A 393 -20.99 4.82 -29.66
C SER A 393 -21.42 4.56 -28.21
N LEU A 394 -20.58 4.93 -27.24
CA LEU A 394 -20.88 4.76 -25.81
C LEU A 394 -22.05 5.64 -25.36
N LEU A 395 -22.13 6.89 -25.83
CA LEU A 395 -23.25 7.78 -25.51
C LEU A 395 -24.59 7.22 -26.04
N ARG A 396 -24.62 6.72 -27.28
CA ARG A 396 -25.81 6.06 -27.85
C ARG A 396 -26.20 4.83 -27.04
N LYS A 397 -25.25 3.95 -26.74
CA LYS A 397 -25.49 2.74 -25.95
C LYS A 397 -26.03 3.08 -24.56
N THR A 398 -25.50 4.13 -23.94
CA THR A 398 -25.97 4.63 -22.64
C THR A 398 -27.43 5.08 -22.71
N HIS A 399 -27.82 5.82 -23.75
CA HIS A 399 -29.20 6.29 -23.91
C HIS A 399 -30.22 5.15 -24.04
N TYR A 400 -29.84 4.10 -24.77
CA TYR A 400 -30.69 2.93 -25.01
C TYR A 400 -30.53 1.81 -23.95
N LEU A 401 -29.89 2.07 -22.81
CA LEU A 401 -29.85 1.10 -21.72
C LEU A 401 -31.26 0.83 -21.18
N THR A 402 -31.57 -0.45 -21.00
CA THR A 402 -32.82 -0.92 -20.40
C THR A 402 -32.88 -0.70 -18.89
N ASP A 403 -31.72 -0.73 -18.23
CA ASP A 403 -31.60 -0.39 -16.80
C ASP A 403 -31.70 1.13 -16.63
N GLU A 404 -32.87 1.58 -16.18
CA GLU A 404 -33.17 3.00 -16.00
C GLU A 404 -32.31 3.65 -14.90
N VAL A 405 -31.95 2.89 -13.86
CA VAL A 405 -31.15 3.38 -12.73
C VAL A 405 -29.71 3.61 -13.21
N LEU A 406 -29.10 2.63 -13.86
CA LEU A 406 -27.76 2.77 -14.41
C LEU A 406 -27.69 3.86 -15.48
N ARG A 407 -28.70 3.95 -16.35
CA ARG A 407 -28.82 5.01 -17.35
C ARG A 407 -28.85 6.39 -16.68
N SER A 408 -29.66 6.55 -15.64
CA SER A 408 -29.75 7.79 -14.87
C SER A 408 -28.40 8.15 -14.26
N HIS A 409 -27.74 7.20 -13.59
CA HIS A 409 -26.43 7.41 -12.99
C HIS A 409 -25.38 7.84 -14.03
N LEU A 410 -25.31 7.19 -15.20
CA LEU A 410 -24.33 7.52 -16.24
C LEU A 410 -24.57 8.89 -16.89
N LEU A 411 -25.82 9.28 -17.14
CA LEU A 411 -26.14 10.55 -17.81
C LEU A 411 -26.08 11.74 -16.84
N LEU A 412 -26.60 11.55 -15.63
CA LEU A 412 -26.81 12.62 -14.65
C LEU A 412 -25.67 12.72 -13.62
N PHE A 413 -24.63 11.90 -13.70
CA PHE A 413 -23.45 12.02 -12.83
C PHE A 413 -22.88 13.45 -12.84
N ARG A 414 -22.65 14.00 -11.64
CA ARG A 414 -22.06 15.33 -11.45
C ARG A 414 -20.63 15.25 -10.94
N LEU A 415 -20.45 14.76 -9.71
CA LEU A 415 -19.15 14.67 -9.05
C LEU A 415 -19.19 13.62 -7.93
N PRO A 416 -18.06 12.96 -7.62
CA PRO A 416 -17.95 12.12 -6.43
C PRO A 416 -18.16 12.93 -5.15
N GLN A 417 -18.92 12.40 -4.20
CA GLN A 417 -19.22 13.05 -2.93
C GLN A 417 -19.36 11.97 -1.85
N LYS A 418 -18.41 11.92 -0.91
CA LYS A 418 -18.37 10.86 0.11
C LYS A 418 -19.61 10.81 0.98
N ASP A 419 -20.18 11.97 1.34
CA ASP A 419 -21.33 12.08 2.24
C ASP A 419 -22.69 11.83 1.55
N ALA A 420 -22.71 11.63 0.23
CA ALA A 420 -23.94 11.34 -0.50
C ALA A 420 -24.31 9.86 -0.37
N GLU A 421 -25.60 9.53 -0.36
CA GLU A 421 -26.10 8.14 -0.22
C GLU A 421 -25.50 7.16 -1.25
N LEU A 422 -25.30 7.64 -2.49
CA LEU A 422 -24.73 6.85 -3.57
C LEU A 422 -23.20 7.02 -3.69
N GLY A 423 -22.60 7.90 -2.90
CA GLY A 423 -21.19 8.27 -3.02
C GLY A 423 -20.86 9.30 -4.10
N PHE A 424 -21.88 9.84 -4.75
CA PHE A 424 -21.78 10.86 -5.78
C PHE A 424 -23.07 11.66 -5.87
N ASN A 425 -22.95 12.88 -6.40
CA ASN A 425 -24.09 13.72 -6.70
C ASN A 425 -24.56 13.51 -8.14
N THR A 426 -25.87 13.58 -8.35
CA THR A 426 -26.50 13.62 -9.67
C THR A 426 -27.12 14.99 -9.94
N TYR A 427 -27.35 15.31 -11.21
CA TYR A 427 -28.21 16.42 -11.61
C TYR A 427 -29.68 15.97 -11.63
N ASP A 428 -30.60 16.88 -11.31
CA ASP A 428 -32.05 16.61 -11.45
C ASP A 428 -32.45 16.41 -12.91
N GLN A 429 -31.79 17.15 -13.81
CA GLN A 429 -32.00 17.09 -15.26
C GLN A 429 -30.66 17.20 -15.99
N LEU A 430 -30.60 16.64 -17.20
CA LEU A 430 -29.37 16.65 -17.99
C LEU A 430 -28.99 18.11 -18.35
N PRO A 431 -27.77 18.58 -18.03
CA PRO A 431 -27.37 19.94 -18.34
C PRO A 431 -27.51 20.27 -19.84
N PRO A 432 -27.90 21.50 -20.23
CA PRO A 432 -28.25 21.85 -21.62
C PRO A 432 -27.14 21.57 -22.64
N ILE A 433 -25.87 21.65 -22.22
CA ILE A 433 -24.71 21.35 -23.08
C ILE A 433 -24.63 19.84 -23.36
N ARG A 434 -24.86 19.02 -22.34
CA ARG A 434 -24.88 17.55 -22.44
C ARG A 434 -26.10 17.07 -23.22
N GLN A 435 -27.24 17.72 -23.04
CA GLN A 435 -28.47 17.45 -23.80
C GLN A 435 -28.28 17.71 -25.30
N ARG A 436 -27.76 18.89 -25.69
CA ARG A 436 -27.45 19.21 -27.09
C ARG A 436 -26.52 18.18 -27.74
N ARG A 437 -25.53 17.70 -27.00
CA ARG A 437 -24.63 16.64 -27.47
C ARG A 437 -25.36 15.31 -27.67
N LEU A 438 -26.20 14.92 -26.71
CA LEU A 438 -26.98 13.69 -26.82
C LEU A 438 -27.89 13.73 -28.05
N GLU A 439 -28.60 14.84 -28.26
CA GLU A 439 -29.44 15.07 -29.43
C GLU A 439 -28.64 15.02 -30.75
N SER A 440 -27.46 15.64 -30.81
CA SER A 440 -26.62 15.62 -32.02
C SER A 440 -26.14 14.21 -32.39
N VAL A 441 -25.88 13.37 -31.38
CA VAL A 441 -25.44 11.99 -31.55
C VAL A 441 -26.59 11.07 -31.94
N LEU A 442 -27.81 11.34 -31.48
CA LEU A 442 -29.02 10.59 -31.88
C LEU A 442 -29.52 11.02 -33.27
N GLY A 443 -29.51 12.32 -33.59
CA GLY A 443 -29.99 12.86 -34.87
C GLY A 443 -29.12 12.52 -36.09
N THR A 444 -27.86 12.10 -35.88
CA THR A 444 -26.95 11.67 -36.97
C THR A 444 -27.31 10.33 -37.62
N GLN A 445 -28.36 9.63 -37.17
CA GLN A 445 -28.93 8.46 -37.86
C GLN A 445 -30.06 8.82 -38.84
N GLY A 446 -30.67 10.01 -38.74
CA GLY A 446 -31.81 10.39 -39.59
C GLY A 446 -31.45 10.70 -41.06
N THR A 447 -30.17 10.71 -41.42
CA THR A 447 -29.70 11.12 -42.75
C THR A 447 -28.94 10.04 -43.53
N SER A 448 -28.74 8.83 -42.97
CA SER A 448 -28.04 7.74 -43.66
C SER A 448 -28.94 6.71 -44.35
N ASP A 449 -30.25 6.70 -44.07
CA ASP A 449 -31.19 5.67 -44.59
C ASP A 449 -32.13 6.19 -45.70
N SER A 450 -31.88 7.36 -46.29
CA SER A 450 -32.73 7.95 -47.34
C SER A 450 -32.06 8.12 -48.71
N LYS A 451 -31.27 7.14 -49.16
CA LYS A 451 -30.87 7.01 -50.57
C LYS A 451 -30.86 5.54 -50.99
N GLY A 452 -31.97 5.12 -51.59
CA GLY A 452 -32.10 3.79 -52.18
C GLY A 452 -33.54 3.44 -52.55
N GLU A 453 -34.21 4.30 -53.31
CA GLU A 453 -35.17 3.86 -54.33
C GLU A 453 -34.53 4.05 -55.71
#